data_AF-A0A3P6GH25-F1
#
_entry.id   AF-A0A3P6GH25-F1
#
_cell.length_a   1.000
_cell.length_b   1.000
_cell.length_c   1.000
_cell.angle_alpha   90.00
_cell.angle_beta   90.00
_cell.angle_gamma   90.00
#
_symmetry.space_group_name_H-M   'P 1'
#
loop_
_entity.id
_entity.type
_entity.pdbx_description
1 polymer ?
#
loop_
_entity_poly.entity_id
_entity_poly.type
_entity_poly.pdbx_seq_one_letter_code
_entity_poly.pdbx_strand_id
1 'polypeptide(L)'
;IRIRIEPIKEKIPKHVLKVIEEELEKLVMLESSSSEFTHTYDYLDWLTILPWGNFSDENFDVLRAEKILDNDHYGLSHVICLSGPPGVGKTSIGRAIARALGRKFFRFSVGGLSDVDEIKVCY
;
A
#
# COMPACT_ATOMS: atom_id res chain seq x y z
N ILE A 1 -13.78 4.74 -16.09
CA ILE A 1 -13.89 4.96 -14.62
C ILE A 1 -15.17 4.31 -14.05
N ARG A 2 -16.40 4.73 -14.40
CA ARG A 2 -17.65 4.15 -13.85
C ARG A 2 -17.75 2.61 -13.92
N ILE A 3 -17.52 2.02 -15.09
CA ILE A 3 -17.52 0.55 -15.29
C ILE A 3 -16.57 -0.19 -14.32
N ARG A 4 -15.47 0.44 -13.91
CA ARG A 4 -14.52 -0.16 -12.94
C ARG A 4 -14.97 -0.02 -11.49
N ILE A 5 -15.78 0.99 -11.18
CA ILE A 5 -16.24 1.29 -9.81
C ILE A 5 -17.46 0.45 -9.43
N GLU A 6 -18.40 0.24 -10.35
CA GLU A 6 -19.60 -0.60 -10.11
C GLU A 6 -19.32 -1.93 -9.38
N PRO A 7 -18.34 -2.76 -9.78
CA PRO A 7 -18.07 -4.04 -9.11
C PRO A 7 -17.38 -3.93 -7.73
N ILE A 8 -16.76 -2.79 -7.43
CA ILE A 8 -16.04 -2.55 -6.17
C ILE A 8 -16.79 -1.61 -5.23
N LYS A 9 -17.96 -1.08 -5.65
CA LYS A 9 -18.73 -0.07 -4.92
C LYS A 9 -19.04 -0.50 -3.48
N GLU A 10 -19.38 -1.77 -3.25
CA GLU A 10 -19.68 -2.29 -1.92
C GLU A 10 -18.45 -2.39 -1.00
N LYS A 11 -17.25 -2.54 -1.57
CA LYS A 11 -15.99 -2.66 -0.83
C LYS A 11 -15.38 -1.31 -0.46
N ILE A 12 -15.80 -0.24 -1.12
CA ILE A 12 -15.25 1.11 -0.92
C ILE A 12 -15.90 1.75 0.32
N PRO A 13 -15.12 2.37 1.23
CA PRO A 13 -15.68 3.12 2.34
C PRO A 13 -16.62 4.24 1.88
N LYS A 14 -17.71 4.46 2.63
CA LYS A 14 -18.76 5.44 2.28
C LYS A 14 -18.24 6.86 2.01
N HIS A 15 -17.20 7.28 2.73
CA HIS A 15 -16.61 8.60 2.55
C HIS A 15 -15.85 8.73 1.22
N VAL A 16 -15.16 7.67 0.78
CA VAL A 16 -14.43 7.64 -0.50
C VAL A 16 -15.41 7.60 -1.67
N LEU A 17 -16.49 6.83 -1.55
CA LEU A 17 -17.56 6.80 -2.55
C LEU A 17 -18.14 8.19 -2.81
N LYS A 18 -18.42 8.94 -1.73
CA LYS A 18 -18.95 10.31 -1.84
C LYS A 18 -18.00 11.22 -2.62
N VAL A 19 -16.70 11.18 -2.31
CA VAL A 19 -15.68 11.97 -3.01
C VAL A 19 -15.61 11.58 -4.50
N ILE A 20 -15.62 10.27 -4.79
CA ILE A 20 -15.59 9.77 -6.18
C ILE A 20 -16.81 10.26 -6.97
N GLU A 21 -18.00 10.22 -6.38
CA GLU A 21 -19.24 10.68 -7.03
C GLU A 21 -19.19 12.20 -7.28
N GLU A 22 -18.75 13.00 -6.31
CA GLU A 22 -18.57 14.45 -6.44
C GLU A 22 -17.57 14.83 -7.54
N GLU A 23 -16.41 14.17 -7.60
CA GLU A 23 -15.39 14.43 -8.64
C GLU A 23 -15.84 13.95 -10.02
N LEU A 24 -16.63 12.87 -10.11
CA LEU A 24 -17.24 12.42 -11.37
C LEU A 24 -18.28 13.41 -11.91
N GLU A 25 -19.07 14.04 -11.05
CA GLU A 25 -20.02 15.08 -11.46
C GLU A 25 -19.29 16.32 -12.00
N LYS A 26 -18.22 16.75 -11.33
CA LYS A 26 -17.36 17.84 -11.82
C LYS A 26 -16.76 17.51 -13.18
N LEU A 27 -16.27 16.29 -13.37
CA LEU A 27 -15.64 15.86 -14.61
C LEU A 27 -16.60 15.90 -15.82
N VAL A 28 -17.91 15.71 -15.60
CA VAL A 28 -18.93 15.84 -16.66
C VAL A 28 -19.20 17.31 -17.03
N MET A 29 -19.04 18.24 -16.08
CA MET A 29 -19.22 19.67 -16.33
C MET A 29 -17.99 20.36 -16.91
N LEU A 30 -16.80 19.81 -16.69
CA LEU A 30 -15.55 20.36 -17.19
C LEU A 30 -15.37 20.08 -18.68
N GLU A 31 -14.78 21.03 -19.41
CA GLU A 31 -14.37 20.81 -20.79
C GLU A 31 -13.16 19.86 -20.85
N SER A 32 -13.20 18.92 -21.78
CA SER A 32 -12.14 17.92 -21.98
C SER A 32 -10.79 18.49 -22.44
N SER A 33 -10.74 19.79 -22.77
CA SER A 33 -9.55 20.54 -23.15
C SER A 33 -8.84 21.20 -21.95
N SER A 34 -9.49 21.25 -20.78
CA SER A 34 -8.97 21.92 -19.59
C SER A 34 -7.90 21.08 -18.89
N SER A 35 -6.88 21.75 -18.34
CA SER A 35 -5.90 21.09 -17.46
C SER A 35 -6.57 20.49 -16.22
N GLU A 36 -7.66 21.07 -15.72
CA GLU A 36 -8.41 20.56 -14.56
C GLU A 36 -9.06 19.21 -14.84
N PHE A 37 -9.48 18.96 -16.09
CA PHE A 37 -10.05 17.68 -16.51
C PHE A 37 -9.01 16.56 -16.39
N THR A 38 -7.78 16.79 -16.86
CA THR A 38 -6.70 15.81 -16.79
C THR A 38 -6.34 15.45 -15.35
N HIS A 39 -6.15 16.44 -14.47
CA HIS A 39 -5.81 16.18 -13.07
C HIS A 39 -6.92 15.42 -12.34
N THR A 40 -8.18 15.77 -12.59
CA THR A 40 -9.34 15.09 -11.99
C THR A 40 -9.47 13.66 -12.51
N TYR A 41 -9.25 13.46 -13.81
CA TYR A 41 -9.25 12.13 -14.43
C TYR A 41 -8.15 11.24 -13.84
N ASP A 42 -6.91 11.74 -13.75
CA ASP A 42 -5.78 11.00 -13.20
C ASP A 42 -6.03 10.64 -11.73
N TYR A 43 -6.51 11.60 -10.92
CA TYR A 43 -6.87 11.35 -9.52
C TYR A 43 -7.92 10.25 -9.38
N LEU A 44 -8.98 10.31 -10.20
CA LEU A 44 -10.00 9.26 -10.22
C LEU A 44 -9.44 7.92 -10.70
N ASP A 45 -8.54 7.89 -11.68
CA ASP A 45 -7.91 6.65 -12.16
C ASP A 45 -7.10 5.99 -11.04
N TRP A 46 -6.28 6.76 -10.32
CA TRP A 46 -5.56 6.30 -9.12
C TRP A 46 -6.50 5.69 -8.08
N LEU A 47 -7.61 6.40 -7.76
CA LEU A 47 -8.61 5.87 -6.83
C LEU A 47 -9.23 4.55 -7.32
N THR A 48 -9.35 4.32 -8.63
CA THR A 48 -9.86 3.03 -9.15
C THR A 48 -8.85 1.90 -9.17
N ILE A 49 -7.54 2.19 -9.13
CA ILE A 49 -6.46 1.19 -9.12
C ILE A 49 -6.30 0.58 -7.73
N LEU A 50 -6.59 1.36 -6.68
CA LEU A 50 -6.42 0.92 -5.31
C LEU A 50 -7.31 -0.30 -4.98
N PRO A 51 -6.75 -1.37 -4.37
CA PRO A 51 -7.48 -2.59 -4.06
C PRO A 51 -8.36 -2.44 -2.81
N TRP A 52 -9.44 -1.65 -2.94
CA TRP A 52 -10.39 -1.41 -1.84
C TRP A 52 -11.02 -2.71 -1.33
N GLY A 53 -11.00 -2.91 -0.01
CA GLY A 53 -11.61 -4.05 0.66
C GLY A 53 -10.97 -5.41 0.34
N ASN A 54 -9.78 -5.44 -0.26
CA ASN A 54 -8.96 -6.65 -0.32
C ASN A 54 -7.97 -6.63 0.85
N PHE A 55 -8.35 -7.31 1.93
CA PHE A 55 -7.43 -7.64 3.01
C PHE A 55 -6.81 -9.01 2.71
N SER A 56 -5.50 -9.16 2.88
CA SER A 56 -4.88 -10.48 2.87
C SER A 56 -5.33 -11.24 4.11
N ASP A 57 -5.70 -12.51 3.97
CA ASP A 57 -5.99 -13.40 5.11
C ASP A 57 -4.78 -13.42 6.06
N GLU A 58 -4.97 -12.88 7.26
CA GLU A 58 -3.90 -12.70 8.22
C GLU A 58 -3.69 -14.01 9.01
N ASN A 59 -2.55 -14.66 8.80
CA ASN A 59 -2.17 -15.80 9.61
C ASN A 59 -1.39 -15.32 10.85
N PHE A 60 -2.09 -15.08 11.96
CA PHE A 60 -1.50 -14.70 13.26
C PHE A 60 -0.88 -15.89 14.02
N ASP A 61 -0.36 -16.88 13.30
CA ASP A 61 0.28 -18.04 13.91
C ASP A 61 1.72 -17.69 14.33
N VAL A 62 1.83 -17.21 15.58
CA VAL A 62 3.10 -16.79 16.18
C VAL A 62 4.11 -17.95 16.21
N LEU A 63 3.64 -19.18 16.45
CA LEU A 63 4.50 -20.38 16.51
C LEU A 63 5.10 -20.70 15.14
N ARG A 64 4.30 -20.58 14.09
CA ARG A 64 4.78 -20.72 12.71
C ARG A 64 5.77 -19.61 12.35
N ALA A 65 5.51 -18.39 12.79
CA ALA A 65 6.39 -17.25 12.52
C ALA A 65 7.76 -17.43 13.19
N GLU A 66 7.78 -17.86 14.45
CA GLU A 66 8.99 -18.17 15.21
C GLU A 66 9.82 -19.26 14.49
N LYS A 67 9.19 -20.37 14.10
CA LYS A 67 9.88 -21.45 13.37
C LYS A 67 10.48 -21.00 12.02
N ILE A 68 9.81 -20.11 11.30
CA ILE A 68 10.32 -19.58 10.01
C ILE A 68 11.50 -18.63 10.27
N LEU A 69 11.40 -17.79 11.29
CA LEU A 69 12.46 -16.87 11.69
C LEU A 69 13.71 -17.60 12.19
N ASP A 70 13.55 -18.63 13.02
CA ASP A 70 14.69 -19.41 13.53
C ASP A 70 15.42 -20.18 12.42
N ASN A 71 14.68 -20.67 11.41
CA ASN A 71 15.29 -21.32 10.24
C ASN A 71 16.05 -20.34 9.34
N ASP A 72 15.51 -19.13 9.12
CA ASP A 72 16.12 -18.11 8.29
C ASP A 72 17.26 -17.35 9.02
N HIS A 73 17.23 -17.31 10.37
CA HIS A 73 18.13 -16.52 11.20
C HIS A 73 18.42 -17.18 12.56
N TYR A 74 19.61 -17.78 12.70
CA TYR A 74 20.06 -18.37 13.96
C TYR A 74 20.36 -17.26 15.00
N GLY A 75 19.50 -17.08 16.03
CA GLY A 75 19.81 -16.32 17.24
C GLY A 75 19.27 -14.89 17.38
N LEU A 76 18.13 -14.54 16.76
CA LEU A 76 17.53 -13.19 16.86
C LEU A 76 16.31 -13.15 17.81
N SER A 77 16.55 -13.21 19.11
CA SER A 77 15.49 -13.23 20.13
C SER A 77 14.83 -11.87 20.45
N HIS A 78 15.34 -10.74 19.93
CA HIS A 78 14.79 -9.41 20.25
C HIS A 78 15.12 -8.34 19.20
N VAL A 79 14.36 -8.24 18.11
CA VAL A 79 14.55 -7.12 17.16
C VAL A 79 13.21 -6.57 16.65
N ILE A 80 12.66 -5.58 17.36
CA ILE A 80 11.62 -4.67 16.82
C ILE A 80 12.22 -3.32 16.38
N CYS A 81 13.49 -3.06 16.67
CA CYS A 81 14.19 -1.87 16.17
C CYS A 81 15.34 -2.25 15.25
N LEU A 82 15.10 -2.19 13.93
CA LEU A 82 16.11 -2.44 12.89
C LEU A 82 17.05 -1.23 12.73
N SER A 83 17.69 -0.75 13.81
CA SER A 83 18.81 0.19 13.73
C SER A 83 20.12 -0.57 13.86
N GLY A 84 21.15 -0.22 13.08
CA GLY A 84 22.48 -0.84 13.16
C GLY A 84 23.23 -0.81 11.83
N PRO A 85 24.50 -1.24 11.83
CA PRO A 85 25.41 -1.04 10.70
C PRO A 85 24.88 -1.66 9.39
N PRO A 86 25.23 -1.07 8.23
CA PRO A 86 24.84 -1.62 6.94
C PRO A 86 25.39 -3.04 6.79
N GLY A 87 24.59 -3.97 6.26
CA GLY A 87 25.00 -5.36 6.04
C GLY A 87 24.55 -6.39 7.10
N VAL A 88 23.95 -5.97 8.23
CA VAL A 88 23.52 -6.90 9.31
C VAL A 88 22.17 -7.61 9.06
N GLY A 89 21.74 -7.73 7.80
CA GLY A 89 20.57 -8.56 7.46
C GLY A 89 19.20 -7.98 7.81
N LYS A 90 19.07 -6.68 8.13
CA LYS A 90 17.81 -6.03 8.51
C LYS A 90 16.68 -6.23 7.50
N THR A 91 17.00 -6.07 6.22
CA THR A 91 16.07 -6.34 5.11
C THR A 91 15.71 -7.82 4.99
N SER A 92 16.64 -8.71 5.33
CA SER A 92 16.41 -10.15 5.33
C SER A 92 15.39 -10.55 6.41
N ILE A 93 15.50 -9.95 7.61
CA ILE A 93 14.56 -10.14 8.71
C ILE A 93 13.16 -9.65 8.32
N GLY A 94 13.05 -8.43 7.77
CA GLY A 94 11.75 -7.90 7.31
C GLY A 94 11.08 -8.81 6.27
N ARG A 95 11.86 -9.41 5.36
CA ARG A 95 11.36 -10.38 4.38
C ARG A 95 10.92 -11.69 5.03
N ALA A 96 11.66 -12.19 6.03
CA ALA A 96 11.29 -13.41 6.76
C ALA A 96 9.99 -13.22 7.56
N ILE A 97 9.83 -12.08 8.25
CA ILE A 97 8.58 -11.72 8.95
C ILE A 97 7.40 -11.66 7.98
N ALA A 98 7.57 -11.01 6.82
CA ALA A 98 6.51 -10.95 5.82
C ALA A 98 6.15 -12.34 5.27
N ARG A 99 7.13 -13.21 5.01
CA ARG A 99 6.89 -14.61 4.61
C ARG A 99 6.16 -15.41 5.68
N ALA A 100 6.55 -15.24 6.93
CA ALA A 100 5.92 -15.88 8.08
C ALA A 100 4.43 -15.52 8.22
N LEU A 101 4.11 -14.23 8.01
CA LEU A 101 2.74 -13.71 8.07
C LEU A 101 1.95 -13.93 6.77
N GLY A 102 2.56 -14.51 5.72
CA GLY A 102 1.94 -14.64 4.40
C GLY A 102 1.68 -13.31 3.69
N ARG A 103 2.41 -12.25 4.05
CA ARG A 103 2.20 -10.88 3.56
C ARG A 103 3.15 -10.55 2.41
N LYS A 104 2.71 -9.65 1.53
CA LYS A 104 3.58 -9.05 0.51
C LYS A 104 4.59 -8.13 1.21
N PHE A 105 5.88 -8.34 0.94
CA PHE A 105 6.95 -7.49 1.44
C PHE A 105 7.30 -6.42 0.41
N PHE A 106 7.13 -5.15 0.79
CA PHE A 106 7.60 -4.01 -0.01
C PHE A 106 8.74 -3.32 0.75
N ARG A 107 9.85 -3.11 0.06
CA ARG A 107 10.99 -2.31 0.56
C ARG A 107 11.07 -1.04 -0.25
N PHE A 108 10.93 0.09 0.42
CA PHE A 108 11.23 1.40 -0.11
C PHE A 108 12.54 1.91 0.51
N SER A 109 13.38 2.56 -0.29
CA SER A 109 14.60 3.20 0.19
C SER A 109 14.31 4.67 0.42
N VAL A 110 14.38 5.13 1.67
CA VAL A 110 14.18 6.54 2.05
C VAL A 110 15.48 7.33 2.16
N GLY A 111 16.62 6.69 1.91
CA GLY A 111 17.92 7.35 1.95
C GLY A 111 18.03 8.39 0.83
N GLY A 112 18.09 9.67 1.21
CA GLY A 112 18.17 10.80 0.26
C GLY A 112 16.84 11.53 0.02
N LEU A 113 15.74 11.09 0.63
CA LEU A 113 14.46 11.79 0.57
C LEU A 113 14.52 13.05 1.44
N SER A 114 14.58 14.22 0.81
CA SER A 114 14.48 15.51 1.49
C SER A 114 13.04 16.02 1.59
N ASP A 115 12.11 15.46 0.80
CA ASP A 115 10.74 15.96 0.69
C ASP A 115 9.68 14.88 0.96
N VAL A 116 8.58 15.29 1.59
CA VAL A 116 7.50 14.40 2.06
C VAL A 116 6.58 13.99 0.90
N ASP A 117 6.60 14.75 -0.21
CA ASP A 117 5.76 14.50 -1.38
C ASP A 117 6.19 13.28 -2.20
N GLU A 118 7.45 12.84 -2.10
CA GLU A 118 7.92 11.60 -2.77
C GLU A 118 7.32 10.33 -2.14
N ILE A 119 6.85 10.39 -0.89
CA ILE A 119 6.19 9.26 -0.23
C ILE A 119 4.76 9.05 -0.75
N LYS A 120 4.13 10.08 -1.33
CA LYS A 120 2.73 10.01 -1.81
C LYS A 120 2.57 9.24 -3.13
N VAL A 121 3.64 8.93 -3.85
CA VAL A 121 3.60 8.36 -5.21
C VAL A 121 3.39 6.84 -5.23
N CYS A 122 3.40 6.15 -4.08
CA CYS A 122 3.49 4.68 -4.04
C CYS A 122 2.43 4.00 -3.16
N TYR A 123 1.17 4.46 -3.21
CA TYR A 123 0.02 3.71 -2.66
C TYR A 123 -0.73 2.95 -3.75
#